data_AF-A0A1M6M3C4-F1
#
_entry.id   AF-A0A1M6M3C4-F1
#
_cell.length_a   1.000
_cell.length_b   1.000
_cell.length_c   1.000
_cell.angle_alpha   90.00
_cell.angle_beta   90.00
_cell.angle_gamma   90.00
#
_symmetry.space_group_name_H-M   'P 1'
#
loop_
_entity.id
_entity.type
_entity.pdbx_description
1 polymer ?
#
loop_
_entity_poly.entity_id
_entity_poly.type
_entity_poly.pdbx_seq_one_letter_code
_entity_poly.pdbx_strand_id
1 'polypeptide(L)'
;MMECESAESIVGELESLTSEINNYLLKADSTGVAERVVRQCRCLQRLAQYTIDSSLQERLKAVHESVIQQQLLIEQALKIAEEFNKAYVRMSSYAEFA
;
A
#
# COMPACT_ATOMS: atom_id res chain seq x y z
N MET A 1 -20.69 -6.09 -25.44
CA MET A 1 -19.34 -5.64 -25.82
C MET A 1 -18.50 -5.65 -24.57
N MET A 2 -17.49 -6.52 -24.50
CA MET A 2 -16.51 -6.53 -23.43
C MET A 2 -15.56 -5.37 -23.74
N GLU A 3 -15.52 -4.33 -22.90
CA GLU A 3 -14.54 -3.25 -23.06
C GLU A 3 -13.15 -3.87 -22.99
N CYS A 4 -12.37 -3.79 -24.08
CA CYS A 4 -10.96 -4.12 -24.01
C CYS A 4 -10.31 -3.11 -23.07
N GLU A 5 -9.97 -3.54 -21.86
CA GLU A 5 -9.14 -2.78 -20.95
C GLU A 5 -7.84 -2.35 -21.65
N SER A 6 -7.53 -1.06 -21.58
CA SER A 6 -6.29 -0.49 -22.10
C SER A 6 -5.28 -0.30 -20.96
N ALA A 7 -3.98 -0.38 -21.26
CA ALA A 7 -2.92 -0.09 -20.28
C ALA A 7 -3.12 1.26 -19.58
N GLU A 8 -3.58 2.27 -20.32
CA GLU A 8 -3.96 3.60 -19.83
C GLU A 8 -4.99 3.52 -18.69
N SER A 9 -6.05 2.73 -18.87
CA SER A 9 -7.08 2.54 -17.86
C SER A 9 -6.55 1.83 -16.63
N ILE A 10 -5.64 0.86 -16.80
CA ILE A 10 -5.05 0.12 -15.67
C ILE A 10 -4.08 1.00 -14.88
N VAL A 11 -3.29 1.83 -15.55
CA VAL A 11 -2.42 2.81 -14.89
C VAL A 11 -3.26 3.85 -14.13
N GLY A 12 -4.38 4.31 -14.70
CA GLY A 12 -5.32 5.19 -14.00
C GLY A 12 -5.93 4.55 -12.75
N GLU A 13 -6.32 3.27 -12.82
CA GLU A 13 -6.78 2.53 -11.63
C GLU A 13 -5.66 2.42 -10.58
N LEU A 14 -4.44 2.11 -11.01
CA LEU A 14 -3.28 1.98 -10.15
C LEU A 14 -2.95 3.30 -9.42
N GLU A 15 -2.99 4.44 -10.12
CA GLU A 15 -2.82 5.77 -9.54
C GLU A 15 -3.91 6.08 -8.49
N SER A 16 -5.18 5.79 -8.80
CA SER A 16 -6.30 5.99 -7.88
C SER A 16 -6.14 5.16 -6.61
N LEU A 17 -5.86 3.86 -6.76
CA LEU A 17 -5.62 2.95 -5.63
C LEU A 17 -4.45 3.43 -4.77
N THR A 18 -3.37 3.90 -5.40
CA THR A 18 -2.20 4.43 -4.70
C THR A 18 -2.55 5.67 -3.89
N SER A 19 -3.33 6.59 -4.46
CA SER A 19 -3.82 7.78 -3.75
C SER A 19 -4.74 7.43 -2.59
N GLU A 20 -5.68 6.49 -2.79
CA GLU A 20 -6.58 6.01 -1.74
C GLU A 20 -5.80 5.39 -0.57
N ILE A 21 -4.87 4.46 -0.85
CA ILE A 21 -4.04 3.83 0.18
C ILE A 21 -3.26 4.89 0.97
N ASN A 22 -2.65 5.87 0.29
CA ASN A 22 -1.96 6.98 0.95
C ASN A 22 -2.89 7.74 1.90
N ASN A 23 -4.11 8.07 1.46
CA ASN A 23 -5.08 8.79 2.29
C ASN A 23 -5.48 8.00 3.54
N TYR A 24 -5.60 6.68 3.45
CA TYR A 24 -5.89 5.81 4.58
C TYR A 24 -4.70 5.72 5.55
N LEU A 25 -3.49 5.46 5.04
CA LEU A 25 -2.28 5.36 5.85
C LEU A 25 -1.97 6.67 6.58
N LEU A 26 -2.13 7.83 5.92
CA LEU A 26 -1.91 9.14 6.53
C LEU A 26 -2.92 9.46 7.66
N LYS A 27 -4.11 8.86 7.61
CA LYS A 27 -5.14 8.98 8.65
C LYS A 27 -5.01 7.93 9.75
N ALA A 28 -3.99 7.07 9.68
CA ALA A 28 -3.85 5.89 10.52
C ALA A 28 -5.09 4.97 10.50
N ASP A 29 -5.83 4.98 9.38
CA ASP A 29 -6.99 4.13 9.17
C ASP A 29 -6.58 2.93 8.30
N SER A 30 -6.64 1.73 8.87
CA SER A 30 -6.29 0.49 8.17
C SER A 30 -7.48 -0.14 7.44
N THR A 31 -8.68 0.45 7.54
CA THR A 31 -9.92 -0.10 7.00
C THR A 31 -9.83 -0.29 5.48
N GLY A 32 -9.83 -1.54 5.04
CA GLY A 32 -9.79 -1.87 3.61
C GLY A 32 -8.47 -1.52 2.91
N VAL A 33 -7.39 -1.22 3.63
CA VAL A 33 -6.06 -1.00 3.04
C VAL A 33 -5.55 -2.28 2.39
N ALA A 34 -5.66 -3.43 3.07
CA ALA A 34 -5.21 -4.72 2.54
C ALA A 34 -5.92 -5.10 1.23
N GLU A 35 -7.24 -4.89 1.15
CA GLU A 35 -8.01 -5.15 -0.07
C GLU A 35 -7.54 -4.27 -1.24
N ARG A 36 -7.26 -2.99 -0.97
CA ARG A 36 -6.76 -2.06 -1.99
C ARG A 36 -5.35 -2.43 -2.45
N VAL A 37 -4.47 -2.85 -1.55
CA VAL A 37 -3.14 -3.35 -1.91
C VAL A 37 -3.26 -4.58 -2.80
N VAL A 38 -4.16 -5.52 -2.49
CA VAL A 38 -4.41 -6.68 -3.36
C VAL A 38 -4.88 -6.25 -4.75
N ARG A 39 -5.78 -5.26 -4.84
CA ARG A 39 -6.22 -4.69 -6.13
C ARG A 39 -5.07 -3.99 -6.88
N GLN A 40 -4.20 -3.27 -6.16
CA GLN A 40 -3.01 -2.63 -6.72
C GLN A 40 -2.06 -3.68 -7.33
N CYS A 41 -1.83 -4.80 -6.63
CA CYS A 41 -1.06 -5.93 -7.16
C CYS A 41 -1.71 -6.55 -8.40
N ARG A 42 -3.04 -6.68 -8.44
CA ARG A 42 -3.75 -7.17 -9.63
C ARG A 42 -3.61 -6.22 -10.83
N CYS A 43 -3.59 -4.92 -10.61
CA CYS A 43 -3.32 -3.93 -11.67
C CYS A 43 -1.92 -4.14 -12.26
N LEU A 44 -0.90 -4.35 -11.42
CA LEU A 44 0.47 -4.67 -11.87
C LEU A 44 0.52 -5.99 -12.67
N GLN A 45 -0.17 -7.03 -12.23
CA GLN A 45 -0.25 -8.30 -12.95
C GLN A 45 -0.92 -8.16 -14.32
N ARG A 46 -1.94 -7.31 -14.44
CA ARG A 46 -2.60 -7.00 -15.72
C ARG A 46 -1.68 -6.18 -16.61
N LEU A 47 -1.00 -5.16 -16.07
CA LEU A 47 -0.04 -4.33 -16.82
C LEU A 47 1.14 -5.13 -17.38
N ALA A 48 1.56 -6.21 -16.72
CA ALA A 48 2.61 -7.09 -17.22
C ALA A 48 2.31 -7.74 -18.59
N GLN A 49 1.06 -7.69 -19.04
CA GLN A 49 0.62 -8.21 -20.35
C GLN A 49 0.72 -7.16 -21.47
N TYR A 50 1.06 -5.92 -21.16
CA TYR A 50 1.09 -4.80 -22.11
C TYR A 50 2.51 -4.32 -22.37
N THR A 51 2.77 -3.87 -23.59
CA THR A 51 3.94 -3.04 -23.88
C THR A 51 3.67 -1.62 -23.39
N ILE A 52 4.53 -1.13 -22.50
CA ILE A 52 4.38 0.17 -21.85
C ILE A 52 5.23 1.21 -22.60
N ASP A 53 4.59 2.26 -23.11
CA ASP A 53 5.27 3.38 -23.74
C ASP A 53 5.92 4.32 -22.72
N SER A 54 6.68 5.31 -23.21
CA SER A 54 7.39 6.26 -22.35
C SER A 54 6.46 7.12 -21.48
N SER A 55 5.26 7.44 -21.96
CA SER A 55 4.30 8.28 -21.21
C SER A 55 3.75 7.54 -19.99
N LEU A 56 3.44 6.25 -20.16
CA LEU A 56 2.99 5.39 -19.07
C LEU A 56 4.14 5.04 -18.11
N GLN A 57 5.37 4.93 -18.60
CA GLN A 57 6.54 4.70 -17.74
C GLN A 57 6.77 5.83 -16.73
N GLU A 58 6.65 7.10 -17.14
CA GLU A 58 6.80 8.24 -16.22
C GLU A 58 5.74 8.22 -15.12
N ARG A 59 4.49 7.90 -15.47
CA ARG A 59 3.40 7.74 -14.51
C ARG A 59 3.62 6.60 -13.54
N LEU A 60 4.05 5.44 -14.06
CA LEU A 60 4.39 4.29 -13.24
C LEU A 60 5.57 4.56 -12.29
N LYS A 61 6.51 5.41 -12.70
CA LYS A 61 7.60 5.85 -11.82
C LYS A 61 7.07 6.68 -10.64
N ALA A 62 6.15 7.61 -10.88
CA ALA A 62 5.51 8.38 -9.81
C ALA A 62 4.69 7.49 -8.85
N VAL A 63 3.98 6.50 -9.40
CA VAL A 63 3.30 5.47 -8.60
C VAL A 63 4.30 4.69 -7.74
N HIS A 64 5.40 4.24 -8.32
CA HIS A 64 6.44 3.48 -7.62
C HIS A 64 7.03 4.27 -6.45
N GLU A 65 7.35 5.55 -6.64
CA GLU A 65 7.83 6.43 -5.56
C GLU A 65 6.80 6.54 -4.42
N SER A 66 5.50 6.61 -4.74
CA SER A 66 4.43 6.62 -3.75
C SER A 66 4.29 5.28 -3.01
N VAL A 67 4.41 4.16 -3.71
CA VAL A 67 4.36 2.81 -3.11
C VAL A 67 5.53 2.59 -2.13
N ILE A 68 6.72 3.11 -2.45
CA ILE A 68 7.84 3.09 -1.49
C ILE A 68 7.48 3.83 -0.21
N GLN A 69 6.82 4.98 -0.31
CA GLN A 69 6.37 5.72 0.87
C GLN A 69 5.32 4.94 1.69
N GLN A 70 4.40 4.25 1.02
CA GLN A 70 3.42 3.35 1.68
C GLN A 70 4.13 2.27 2.48
N GLN A 71 5.12 1.60 1.87
CA GLN A 71 5.90 0.57 2.53
C GLN A 71 6.62 1.12 3.77
N LEU A 72 7.27 2.28 3.66
CA LEU A 72 7.95 2.92 4.78
C LEU A 72 7.00 3.24 5.95
N LEU A 73 5.80 3.76 5.65
CA LEU A 73 4.79 4.05 6.68
C LEU A 73 4.32 2.77 7.39
N ILE A 74 4.09 1.69 6.63
CA ILE A 74 3.68 0.40 7.19
C ILE A 74 4.80 -0.18 8.07
N GLU A 75 6.05 -0.16 7.61
CA GLU A 75 7.20 -0.64 8.39
C GLU A 75 7.40 0.15 9.69
N GLN A 76 7.20 1.47 9.64
CA GLN A 76 7.25 2.31 10.84
C GLN A 76 6.11 1.98 11.81
N ALA A 77 4.89 1.81 11.31
CA ALA A 77 3.73 1.43 12.13
C ALA A 77 3.94 0.07 12.82
N LEU A 78 4.50 -0.91 12.09
CA LEU A 78 4.83 -2.23 12.64
C LEU A 78 5.89 -2.12 13.75
N LYS A 79 6.97 -1.37 13.54
CA LYS A 79 8.01 -1.15 14.57
C LYS A 79 7.44 -0.48 15.83
N ILE A 80 6.56 0.51 15.66
CA ILE A 80 5.87 1.16 16.79
C ILE A 80 5.02 0.14 17.55
N ALA A 81 4.23 -0.67 16.84
CA ALA A 81 3.40 -1.70 17.47
C ALA A 81 4.23 -2.76 18.20
N GLU A 82 5.35 -3.19 17.62
CA GLU A 82 6.29 -4.13 18.26
C GLU A 82 6.90 -3.56 19.55
N GLU A 83 7.38 -2.32 19.53
CA GLU A 83 7.93 -1.68 20.72
C GLU A 83 6.87 -1.46 21.81
N PHE A 84 5.65 -1.09 21.42
CA PHE A 84 4.52 -1.00 22.34
C PHE A 84 4.21 -2.35 22.99
N ASN A 85 4.13 -3.42 22.20
CA ASN A 85 3.89 -4.77 22.71
C ASN A 85 5.01 -5.23 23.67
N LYS A 86 6.28 -4.96 23.35
CA LYS A 86 7.41 -5.26 24.25
C LYS A 86 7.30 -4.53 25.58
N ALA A 87 6.90 -3.26 25.56
CA ALA A 87 6.70 -2.47 26.77
C ALA A 87 5.52 -3.01 27.60
N TYR A 88 4.39 -3.33 26.95
CA TYR A 88 3.21 -3.88 27.60
C TYR A 88 3.50 -5.21 28.31
N VAL A 89 4.13 -6.17 27.60
CA VAL A 89 4.51 -7.47 28.18
C VAL A 89 5.43 -7.31 29.38
N ARG A 90 6.40 -6.39 29.32
CA ARG A 90 7.26 -6.08 30.48
C ARG A 90 6.46 -5.57 31.67
N MET A 91 5.52 -4.64 31.47
CA MET A 91 4.68 -4.12 32.55
C MET A 91 3.79 -5.20 33.17
N SER A 92 3.19 -6.08 32.36
CA SER A 92 2.38 -7.21 32.86
C SER A 92 3.22 -8.16 33.71
N SER A 93 4.46 -8.45 33.32
CA SER A 93 5.36 -9.29 34.12
C SER A 93 5.69 -8.68 35.48
N TYR A 94 5.81 -7.35 35.59
CA TYR A 94 6.03 -6.68 36.88
C TYR A 94 4.79 -6.66 37.78
N ALA A 95 3.58 -6.63 37.20
CA ALA A 95 2.33 -6.67 37.96
C ALA A 95 2.02 -8.05 38.56
N GLU A 96 2.60 -9.14 38.03
CA GLU A 96 2.44 -10.49 38.59
C GLU A 96 3.38 -10.78 39.79
N PHE A 97 4.35 -9.90 40.04
CA PHE A 97 5.29 -10.01 41.17
C PHE A 97 5.13 -8.90 42.23
N ALA A 98 4.07 -8.09 42.14
CA ALA A 98 3.72 -7.04 43.11
C ALA A 98 2.44 -7.44 43.88
#